data_AF-A0A917DY25-F1
#
_entry.id   AF-A0A917DY25-F1
#
_cell.length_a   1.000
_cell.length_b   1.000
_cell.length_c   1.000
_cell.angle_alpha   90.00
_cell.angle_beta   90.00
_cell.angle_gamma   90.00
#
_symmetry.space_group_name_H-M   'P 1'
#
loop_
_entity.id
_entity.type
_entity.pdbx_description
1 polymer ?
#
loop_
_entity_poly.entity_id
_entity_poly.type
_entity_poly.pdbx_seq_one_letter_code
_entity_poly.pdbx_strand_id
1 'polypeptide(L)'
;MIGSLIYLYENFYNRKNVRNVKEGFKGLIYSNYALEKLEKAVKFSESYTNKINLGDAYTERGRYEEAIKLYESCRNGIFNNNLELTQKLSNAYFLNKEYNKVIELSKEIEPLGEAKIAYAWALHYTGDTEKAESIFKQMDRRFSNYAARLEYASFMIESGQSNKASNYLDNIIEEFDSIHTYEKKLKSIVLKEAKRLKKSINK
;
A
#
# COMPACT_ATOMS: atom_id res chain seq x y z
N MET A 1 15.85 -4.78 -2.17
CA MET A 1 14.88 -3.84 -2.78
C MET A 1 13.65 -4.54 -3.36
N ILE A 2 12.83 -5.23 -2.56
CA ILE A 2 11.50 -5.67 -3.05
C ILE A 2 10.42 -5.67 -1.94
N GLY A 3 10.76 -5.45 -0.66
CA GLY A 3 9.82 -5.67 0.45
C GLY A 3 8.59 -4.77 0.46
N SER A 4 8.78 -3.46 0.23
CA SER A 4 7.75 -2.43 0.36
C SER A 4 6.71 -2.43 -0.77
N LEU A 5 7.20 -2.49 -2.00
CA LEU A 5 6.38 -2.61 -3.20
C LEU A 5 5.58 -3.91 -3.15
N ILE A 6 6.18 -5.01 -2.68
CA ILE A 6 5.48 -6.29 -2.54
C ILE A 6 4.34 -6.19 -1.55
N TYR A 7 4.53 -5.66 -0.35
CA TYR A 7 3.45 -5.71 0.65
C TYR A 7 2.31 -4.74 0.32
N LEU A 8 2.58 -3.49 -0.08
CA LEU A 8 1.52 -2.59 -0.56
C LEU A 8 0.75 -3.18 -1.76
N TYR A 9 1.47 -3.78 -2.71
CA TYR A 9 0.87 -4.40 -3.89
C TYR A 9 0.10 -5.70 -3.57
N GLU A 10 0.70 -6.64 -2.83
CA GLU A 10 0.11 -7.95 -2.50
C GLU A 10 -1.04 -7.85 -1.50
N ASN A 11 -0.93 -6.97 -0.51
CA ASN A 11 -1.88 -6.91 0.61
C ASN A 11 -3.14 -6.11 0.25
N PHE A 12 -3.02 -5.03 -0.53
CA PHE A 12 -4.15 -4.12 -0.80
C PHE A 12 -4.71 -4.29 -2.21
N TYR A 13 -3.86 -4.31 -3.24
CA TYR A 13 -4.31 -4.29 -4.63
C TYR A 13 -4.54 -5.70 -5.22
N ASN A 14 -3.74 -6.70 -4.83
CA ASN A 14 -3.91 -8.05 -5.36
C ASN A 14 -5.03 -8.86 -4.67
N ARG A 15 -5.44 -8.50 -3.43
CA ARG A 15 -6.39 -9.33 -2.66
C ARG A 15 -7.81 -9.41 -3.21
N LYS A 16 -8.28 -8.42 -3.98
CA LYS A 16 -9.56 -8.54 -4.71
C LYS A 16 -9.48 -9.58 -5.84
N ASN A 17 -8.30 -9.74 -6.45
CA ASN A 17 -8.07 -10.73 -7.49
C ASN A 17 -7.89 -12.14 -6.90
N VAL A 18 -7.18 -12.29 -5.78
CA VAL A 18 -6.90 -13.62 -5.17
C VAL A 18 -8.15 -14.36 -4.70
N ARG A 19 -9.21 -13.66 -4.27
CA ARG A 19 -10.49 -14.31 -3.93
C ARG A 19 -11.20 -14.95 -5.14
N ASN A 20 -10.79 -14.60 -6.36
CA ASN A 20 -11.33 -15.10 -7.63
C ASN A 20 -10.38 -16.08 -8.37
N VAL A 21 -9.19 -16.39 -7.81
CA VAL A 21 -8.18 -17.25 -8.48
C VAL A 21 -8.59 -18.72 -8.59
N LYS A 22 -9.69 -19.15 -7.95
CA LYS A 22 -10.25 -20.49 -8.21
C LYS A 22 -10.93 -20.63 -9.58
N GLU A 23 -11.02 -19.57 -10.39
CA GLU A 23 -11.57 -19.61 -11.76
C GLU A 23 -10.70 -18.80 -12.75
N GLY A 24 -9.47 -19.26 -12.99
CA GLY A 24 -8.43 -18.50 -13.72
C GLY A 24 -8.76 -17.99 -15.12
N PHE A 25 -9.82 -18.46 -15.80
CA PHE A 25 -10.26 -17.95 -17.10
C PHE A 25 -11.53 -17.09 -17.02
N LYS A 26 -12.56 -17.53 -16.26
CA LYS A 26 -13.81 -16.76 -16.08
C LYS A 26 -13.58 -15.49 -15.27
N GLY A 27 -12.70 -15.52 -14.27
CA GLY A 27 -12.35 -14.35 -13.46
C GLY A 27 -11.62 -13.26 -14.25
N LEU A 28 -10.75 -13.64 -15.20
CA LEU A 28 -10.05 -12.71 -16.09
C LEU A 28 -11.03 -12.03 -17.06
N ILE A 29 -11.94 -12.79 -17.67
CA ILE A 29 -12.96 -12.25 -18.59
C ILE A 29 -13.91 -11.32 -17.84
N TYR A 30 -14.40 -11.72 -16.67
CA TYR A 30 -15.29 -10.89 -15.84
C TYR A 30 -14.60 -9.59 -15.42
N SER A 31 -13.32 -9.67 -15.06
CA SER A 31 -12.53 -8.51 -14.65
C SER A 31 -12.24 -7.56 -15.82
N ASN A 32 -12.05 -8.05 -17.04
CA ASN A 32 -11.88 -7.20 -18.22
C ASN A 32 -13.20 -6.51 -18.62
N TYR A 33 -14.31 -7.25 -18.57
CA TYR A 33 -15.64 -6.67 -18.80
C TYR A 33 -15.98 -5.57 -17.78
N ALA A 34 -15.64 -5.78 -16.51
CA ALA A 34 -15.83 -4.75 -15.48
C ALA A 34 -15.01 -3.49 -15.77
N LEU A 35 -13.77 -3.64 -16.25
CA LEU A 35 -12.92 -2.51 -16.62
C LEU A 35 -13.48 -1.74 -17.82
N GLU A 36 -13.90 -2.45 -18.88
CA GLU A 36 -14.54 -1.83 -20.05
C GLU A 36 -15.82 -1.06 -19.66
N LYS A 37 -16.58 -1.56 -18.70
CA LYS A 37 -17.76 -0.86 -18.18
C LYS A 37 -17.38 0.46 -17.50
N LEU A 38 -16.31 0.49 -16.72
CA LEU A 38 -15.82 1.71 -16.08
C LEU A 38 -15.28 2.70 -17.12
N GLU A 39 -14.55 2.23 -18.13
CA GLU A 39 -14.08 3.06 -19.24
C GLU A 39 -15.24 3.69 -20.02
N LYS A 40 -16.28 2.90 -20.32
CA LYS A 40 -17.52 3.41 -20.94
C LYS A 40 -18.24 4.42 -20.05
N ALA A 41 -18.27 4.20 -18.74
CA ALA A 41 -18.90 5.12 -17.79
C ALA A 41 -18.20 6.48 -17.76
N VAL A 42 -16.86 6.51 -17.78
CA VAL A 42 -16.09 7.76 -17.88
C VAL A 42 -16.32 8.46 -19.21
N LYS A 43 -16.34 7.72 -20.33
CA LYS A 43 -16.66 8.28 -21.66
C LYS A 43 -18.06 8.89 -21.73
N PHE A 44 -19.03 8.28 -21.04
CA PHE A 44 -20.39 8.80 -20.97
C PHE A 44 -20.52 10.01 -20.04
N SER A 45 -19.82 9.98 -18.90
CA SER A 45 -19.80 11.08 -17.94
C SER A 45 -18.48 11.14 -17.20
N GLU A 46 -17.78 12.25 -17.36
CA GLU A 46 -16.52 12.59 -16.69
C GLU A 46 -16.69 13.01 -15.22
N SER A 47 -17.69 12.47 -14.53
CA SER A 47 -17.90 12.72 -13.11
C SER A 47 -16.71 12.27 -12.26
N TYR A 48 -16.49 12.96 -11.13
CA TYR A 48 -15.46 12.62 -10.16
C TYR A 48 -15.51 11.14 -9.78
N THR A 49 -16.68 10.64 -9.39
CA THR A 49 -16.88 9.24 -8.99
C THR A 49 -16.49 8.24 -10.09
N ASN A 50 -16.84 8.51 -11.34
CA ASN A 50 -16.47 7.62 -12.45
C ASN A 50 -14.96 7.58 -12.65
N LYS A 51 -14.29 8.73 -12.60
CA LYS A 51 -12.84 8.85 -12.74
C LYS A 51 -12.10 8.17 -11.58
N ILE A 52 -12.55 8.35 -10.34
CA ILE A 52 -11.99 7.66 -9.17
C ILE A 52 -12.14 6.14 -9.31
N ASN A 53 -13.32 5.64 -9.65
CA ASN A 53 -13.55 4.21 -9.78
C ASN A 53 -12.68 3.58 -10.89
N LEU A 54 -12.52 4.28 -12.02
CA LEU A 54 -11.64 3.81 -13.10
C LEU A 54 -10.17 3.87 -12.69
N GLY A 55 -9.73 4.93 -12.01
CA GLY A 55 -8.37 5.06 -11.48
C GLY A 55 -8.03 3.96 -10.47
N ASP A 56 -8.96 3.61 -9.58
CA ASP A 56 -8.80 2.51 -8.63
C ASP A 56 -8.61 1.18 -9.37
N ALA A 57 -9.44 0.92 -10.39
CA ALA A 57 -9.35 -0.27 -11.21
C ALA A 57 -8.03 -0.34 -12.01
N TYR A 58 -7.54 0.79 -12.52
CA TYR A 58 -6.23 0.87 -13.17
C TYR A 58 -5.09 0.59 -12.18
N THR A 59 -5.14 1.14 -10.97
CA THR A 59 -4.14 0.87 -9.93
C THR A 59 -4.11 -0.61 -9.55
N GLU A 60 -5.27 -1.25 -9.38
CA GLU A 60 -5.39 -2.69 -9.10
C GLU A 60 -4.82 -3.57 -10.23
N ARG A 61 -4.79 -3.07 -11.47
CA ARG A 61 -4.26 -3.76 -12.65
C ARG A 61 -2.80 -3.42 -12.97
N GLY A 62 -2.14 -2.61 -12.15
CA GLY A 62 -0.77 -2.17 -12.42
C GLY A 62 -0.65 -1.08 -13.50
N ARG A 63 -1.78 -0.51 -13.97
CA ARG A 63 -1.83 0.59 -14.96
C ARG A 63 -1.66 1.94 -14.25
N TYR A 64 -0.54 2.11 -13.54
CA TYR A 64 -0.35 3.24 -12.61
C TYR A 64 -0.36 4.60 -13.30
N GLU A 65 0.31 4.74 -14.46
CA GLU A 65 0.33 6.01 -15.21
C GLU A 65 -1.09 6.47 -15.61
N GLU A 66 -1.96 5.54 -15.98
CA GLU A 66 -3.32 5.85 -16.38
C GLU A 66 -4.20 6.19 -15.17
N ALA A 67 -3.99 5.50 -14.04
CA ALA A 67 -4.61 5.86 -12.78
C ALA A 67 -4.21 7.28 -12.33
N ILE A 68 -2.92 7.60 -12.39
CA ILE A 68 -2.36 8.92 -12.06
C ILE A 68 -3.03 10.00 -12.90
N LYS A 69 -3.14 9.81 -14.23
CA LYS A 69 -3.81 10.77 -15.13
C LYS A 69 -5.25 11.04 -14.71
N LEU A 70 -6.00 10.00 -14.35
CA LEU A 70 -7.40 10.15 -13.90
C LEU A 70 -7.48 10.89 -12.57
N TYR A 71 -6.67 10.52 -11.59
CA TYR A 71 -6.65 11.17 -10.28
C TYR A 71 -6.22 12.63 -10.36
N GLU A 72 -5.16 12.94 -11.13
CA GLU A 72 -4.72 14.32 -11.38
C GLU A 72 -5.83 15.15 -12.04
N SER A 73 -6.58 14.58 -12.99
CA SER A 73 -7.71 15.29 -13.61
C SER A 73 -8.83 15.65 -12.63
N CYS A 74 -8.91 14.96 -11.49
CA CYS A 74 -9.86 15.21 -10.41
C CYS A 74 -9.37 16.24 -9.37
N ARG A 75 -8.10 16.69 -9.41
CA ARG A 75 -7.58 17.70 -8.47
C ARG A 75 -8.15 19.10 -8.71
N ASN A 76 -8.68 19.35 -9.91
CA ASN A 76 -9.19 20.67 -10.27
C ASN A 76 -10.56 20.96 -9.62
N GLY A 77 -10.75 22.18 -9.12
CA GLY A 77 -12.04 22.68 -8.63
C GLY A 77 -12.33 22.35 -7.15
N ILE A 78 -13.55 21.90 -6.85
CA ILE A 78 -14.08 21.73 -5.48
C ILE A 78 -13.34 20.63 -4.69
N PHE A 79 -12.65 19.73 -5.38
CA PHE A 79 -11.90 18.62 -4.77
C PHE A 79 -10.42 18.95 -4.57
N ASN A 80 -10.02 20.20 -4.76
CA ASN A 80 -8.69 20.65 -4.41
C ASN A 80 -8.44 20.38 -2.92
N ASN A 81 -7.31 19.75 -2.60
CA ASN A 81 -6.97 19.26 -1.27
C ASN A 81 -7.93 18.21 -0.66
N ASN A 82 -8.64 17.43 -1.47
CA ASN A 82 -9.35 16.26 -0.96
C ASN A 82 -8.34 15.21 -0.44
N LEU A 83 -8.42 14.91 0.86
CA LEU A 83 -7.56 13.93 1.54
C LEU A 83 -7.61 12.56 0.86
N GLU A 84 -8.80 12.06 0.52
CA GLU A 84 -8.97 10.74 -0.10
C GLU A 84 -8.30 10.68 -1.48
N LEU A 85 -8.52 11.69 -2.32
CA LEU A 85 -7.88 11.79 -3.64
C LEU A 85 -6.36 11.85 -3.51
N THR A 86 -5.86 12.66 -2.57
CA THR A 86 -4.43 12.85 -2.34
C THR A 86 -3.77 11.55 -1.88
N GLN A 87 -4.43 10.77 -1.03
CA GLN A 87 -3.95 9.45 -0.61
C GLN A 87 -3.90 8.45 -1.78
N LYS A 88 -4.95 8.40 -2.61
CA LYS A 88 -4.98 7.53 -3.81
C LYS A 88 -3.86 7.88 -4.77
N LEU A 89 -3.67 9.18 -5.03
CA LEU A 89 -2.62 9.68 -5.91
C LEU A 89 -1.22 9.42 -5.34
N SER A 90 -1.01 9.64 -4.04
CA SER A 90 0.23 9.32 -3.33
C SER A 90 0.59 7.83 -3.48
N ASN A 91 -0.37 6.93 -3.29
CA ASN A 91 -0.15 5.50 -3.48
C ASN A 91 0.17 5.16 -4.94
N ALA A 92 -0.56 5.75 -5.90
CA ALA A 92 -0.32 5.52 -7.32
C ALA A 92 1.06 6.00 -7.76
N TYR A 93 1.50 7.19 -7.31
CA TYR A 93 2.85 7.68 -7.54
C TYR A 93 3.92 6.78 -6.94
N PHE A 94 3.72 6.30 -5.71
CA PHE A 94 4.65 5.38 -5.08
C PHE A 94 4.80 4.08 -5.89
N LEU A 95 3.69 3.50 -6.34
CA LEU A 95 3.68 2.30 -7.17
C LEU A 95 4.30 2.55 -8.55
N ASN A 96 4.14 3.74 -9.10
CA ASN A 96 4.81 4.19 -10.32
C ASN A 96 6.28 4.60 -10.10
N LYS A 97 6.81 4.45 -8.87
CA LYS A 97 8.18 4.82 -8.46
C LYS A 97 8.50 6.32 -8.57
N GLU A 98 7.47 7.17 -8.61
CA GLU A 98 7.60 8.62 -8.59
C GLU A 98 7.73 9.14 -7.15
N TYR A 99 8.80 8.74 -6.45
CA TYR A 99 8.96 9.00 -5.02
C TYR A 99 8.99 10.49 -4.64
N ASN A 100 9.57 11.35 -5.50
CA ASN A 100 9.57 12.79 -5.29
C ASN A 100 8.15 13.37 -5.26
N LYS A 101 7.24 12.87 -6.10
CA LYS A 101 5.82 13.29 -6.12
C LYS A 101 5.08 12.89 -4.86
N VAL A 102 5.36 11.70 -4.31
CA VAL A 102 4.84 11.27 -3.01
C VAL A 102 5.23 12.24 -1.90
N ILE A 103 6.50 12.67 -1.89
CA ILE A 103 7.02 13.63 -0.91
C ILE A 103 6.40 15.02 -1.10
N GLU A 104 6.21 15.48 -2.33
CA GLU A 104 5.51 16.74 -2.63
C GLU A 104 4.08 16.73 -2.07
N LEU A 105 3.29 15.68 -2.36
CA LEU A 105 1.92 15.55 -1.85
C LEU A 105 1.87 15.50 -0.32
N SER A 106 2.83 14.85 0.31
CA SER A 106 2.91 14.75 1.78
C SER A 106 3.23 16.08 2.47
N LYS A 107 3.64 17.12 1.72
CA LYS A 107 3.78 18.49 2.23
C LYS A 107 2.47 19.27 2.14
N GLU A 108 1.60 18.92 1.18
CA GLU A 108 0.30 19.56 1.00
C GLU A 108 -0.70 19.08 2.06
N ILE A 109 -0.71 17.76 2.33
CA ILE A 109 -1.64 17.12 3.26
C ILE A 109 -0.91 16.06 4.07
N GLU A 110 -1.14 16.03 5.39
CA GLU A 110 -0.61 14.98 6.27
C GLU A 110 -1.12 13.61 5.80
N PRO A 111 -0.22 12.71 5.36
CA PRO A 111 -0.63 11.41 4.85
C PRO A 111 -1.09 10.52 6.00
N LEU A 112 -2.13 9.72 5.76
CA LEU A 112 -2.65 8.74 6.73
C LEU A 112 -2.63 7.33 6.14
N GLY A 113 -2.65 6.32 7.01
CA GLY A 113 -2.75 4.92 6.62
C GLY A 113 -1.66 4.51 5.63
N GLU A 114 -2.07 3.94 4.50
CA GLU A 114 -1.17 3.47 3.43
C GLU A 114 -0.33 4.59 2.81
N ALA A 115 -0.91 5.77 2.60
CA ALA A 115 -0.19 6.90 2.04
C ALA A 115 0.97 7.33 2.96
N LYS A 116 0.83 7.16 4.28
CA LYS A 116 1.91 7.46 5.25
C LYS A 116 3.05 6.45 5.16
N ILE A 117 2.73 5.18 4.89
CA ILE A 117 3.72 4.13 4.61
C ILE A 117 4.45 4.43 3.30
N ALA A 118 3.70 4.77 2.24
CA ALA A 118 4.26 5.16 0.95
C ALA A 118 5.20 6.36 1.08
N TYR A 119 4.82 7.37 1.87
CA TYR A 119 5.67 8.51 2.18
C TYR A 119 6.97 8.13 2.89
N ALA A 120 6.89 7.29 3.93
CA ALA A 120 8.08 6.83 4.65
C ALA A 120 9.06 6.09 3.72
N TRP A 121 8.55 5.22 2.85
CA TRP A 121 9.36 4.55 1.85
C TRP A 121 9.91 5.49 0.77
N ALA A 122 9.12 6.47 0.32
CA ALA A 122 9.58 7.46 -0.64
C ALA A 122 10.75 8.29 -0.08
N LEU A 123 10.69 8.67 1.19
CA LEU A 123 11.81 9.33 1.89
C LEU A 123 13.07 8.44 1.90
N HIS A 124 12.92 7.16 2.22
CA HIS A 124 14.04 6.23 2.21
C HIS A 124 14.68 6.10 0.82
N TYR A 125 13.87 5.91 -0.23
CA TYR A 125 14.36 5.75 -1.60
C TYR A 125 14.94 7.03 -2.22
N THR A 126 14.65 8.20 -1.63
CA THR A 126 15.22 9.48 -2.04
C THR A 126 16.42 9.91 -1.18
N GLY A 127 16.79 9.11 -0.17
CA GLY A 127 17.99 9.29 0.65
C GLY A 127 17.73 9.80 2.08
N ASP A 128 16.53 10.30 2.37
CA ASP A 128 16.12 10.79 3.71
C ASP A 128 15.75 9.63 4.67
N THR A 129 16.67 8.69 4.85
CA THR A 129 16.46 7.45 5.62
C THR A 129 16.18 7.71 7.10
N GLU A 130 16.80 8.72 7.70
CA GLU A 130 16.54 9.09 9.11
C GLU A 130 15.10 9.58 9.30
N LYS A 131 14.60 10.39 8.37
CA LYS A 131 13.22 10.88 8.40
C LYS A 131 12.24 9.73 8.15
N ALA A 132 12.55 8.83 7.22
CA ALA A 132 11.78 7.61 7.00
C ALA A 132 11.65 6.78 8.29
N GLU A 133 12.76 6.53 8.99
CA GLU A 133 12.75 5.78 10.26
C GLU A 133 11.89 6.46 11.33
N SER A 134 11.96 7.80 11.43
CA SER A 134 11.10 8.57 12.34
C SER A 134 9.62 8.38 12.04
N ILE A 135 9.21 8.41 10.76
CA ILE A 135 7.81 8.20 10.37
C ILE A 135 7.37 6.76 10.67
N PHE A 136 8.20 5.75 10.40
CA PHE A 136 7.87 4.36 10.76
C PHE A 136 7.71 4.17 12.27
N LYS A 137 8.59 4.76 13.08
CA LYS A 137 8.48 4.74 14.55
C LYS A 137 7.17 5.37 15.03
N GLN A 138 6.72 6.47 14.41
CA GLN A 138 5.44 7.10 14.76
C GLN A 138 4.23 6.19 14.47
N MET A 139 4.33 5.31 13.48
CA MET A 139 3.27 4.37 13.14
C MET A 139 3.29 3.08 13.97
N ASP A 140 4.39 2.82 14.70
CA ASP A 140 4.58 1.62 15.51
C ASP A 140 3.72 1.66 16.78
N ARG A 141 2.58 0.96 16.73
CA ARG A 141 1.66 0.84 17.85
C ARG A 141 1.31 -0.62 18.11
N ARG A 142 1.74 -1.16 19.25
CA ARG A 142 1.49 -2.56 19.67
C ARG A 142 0.01 -2.94 19.55
N PHE A 143 -0.25 -4.19 19.20
CA PHE A 143 -1.60 -4.75 18.96
C PHE A 143 -2.42 -4.09 17.84
N SER A 144 -1.87 -3.11 17.13
CA SER A 144 -2.52 -2.37 16.04
C SER A 144 -1.53 -2.10 14.89
N ASN A 145 -1.99 -1.47 13.81
CA ASN A 145 -1.16 -1.02 12.69
C ASN A 145 -0.17 -2.07 12.13
N TYR A 146 -0.55 -3.34 12.17
CA TYR A 146 0.34 -4.44 11.79
C TYR A 146 0.92 -4.30 10.39
N ALA A 147 0.17 -3.72 9.45
CA ALA A 147 0.67 -3.37 8.13
C ALA A 147 1.90 -2.45 8.22
N ALA A 148 1.77 -1.29 8.86
CA ALA A 148 2.88 -0.35 9.05
C ALA A 148 4.04 -0.95 9.85
N ARG A 149 3.76 -1.85 10.80
CA ARG A 149 4.80 -2.52 11.60
C ARG A 149 5.59 -3.54 10.79
N LEU A 150 4.94 -4.33 9.93
CA LEU A 150 5.64 -5.23 9.01
C LEU A 150 6.48 -4.46 7.98
N GLU A 151 5.98 -3.30 7.55
CA GLU A 151 6.71 -2.38 6.67
C GLU A 151 7.92 -1.78 7.38
N TYR A 152 7.78 -1.42 8.66
CA TYR A 152 8.92 -0.96 9.46
C TYR A 152 9.99 -2.04 9.63
N ALA A 153 9.60 -3.30 9.87
CA ALA A 153 10.53 -4.42 9.88
C ALA A 153 11.24 -4.56 8.52
N SER A 154 10.51 -4.43 7.42
CA SER A 154 11.07 -4.49 6.05
C SER A 154 12.05 -3.34 5.80
N PHE A 155 11.73 -2.13 6.27
CA PHE A 155 12.62 -0.98 6.23
C PHE A 155 13.92 -1.21 7.01
N MET A 156 13.83 -1.80 8.22
CA MET A 156 15.03 -2.15 8.99
C MET A 156 15.92 -3.14 8.24
N ILE A 157 15.34 -4.16 7.60
CA ILE A 157 16.08 -5.14 6.79
C ILE A 157 16.78 -4.43 5.62
N GLU A 158 16.05 -3.58 4.89
CA GLU A 158 16.59 -2.86 3.72
C GLU A 158 17.67 -1.84 4.11
N SER A 159 17.56 -1.25 5.31
CA SER A 159 18.57 -0.35 5.88
C SER A 159 19.77 -1.08 6.52
N GLY A 160 19.90 -2.41 6.34
CA GLY A 160 20.99 -3.20 6.90
C GLY A 160 20.90 -3.48 8.41
N GLN A 161 19.79 -3.13 9.06
CA GLN A 161 19.54 -3.32 10.49
C GLN A 161 18.90 -4.69 10.78
N SER A 162 19.35 -5.75 10.10
CA SER A 162 18.75 -7.10 10.13
C SER A 162 18.58 -7.69 11.52
N ASN A 163 19.55 -7.50 12.43
CA ASN A 163 19.44 -7.97 13.81
C ASN A 163 18.31 -7.29 14.58
N LYS A 164 18.16 -5.96 14.41
CA LYS A 164 17.05 -5.22 15.01
C LYS A 164 15.71 -5.66 14.42
N ALA A 165 15.66 -5.85 13.10
CA ALA A 165 14.47 -6.34 12.42
C ALA A 165 14.04 -7.73 12.93
N SER A 166 14.99 -8.66 13.12
CA SER A 166 14.70 -10.00 13.63
C SER A 166 14.08 -9.94 15.03
N ASN A 167 14.69 -9.19 15.96
CA ASN A 167 14.17 -9.02 17.31
C ASN A 167 12.79 -8.33 17.30
N TYR A 168 12.60 -7.36 16.42
CA TYR A 168 11.32 -6.67 16.26
C TYR A 168 10.22 -7.59 15.74
N LEU A 169 10.53 -8.45 14.77
CA LEU A 169 9.61 -9.47 14.25
C LEU A 169 9.27 -10.53 15.30
N ASP A 170 10.21 -10.89 16.18
CA ASP A 170 9.95 -11.78 17.31
C ASP A 170 8.92 -11.19 18.27
N ASN A 171 9.08 -9.92 18.64
CA ASN A 171 8.08 -9.23 19.47
C ASN A 171 6.70 -9.23 18.80
N ILE A 172 6.62 -9.01 17.48
CA ILE A 172 5.35 -9.09 16.74
C ILE A 172 4.75 -10.51 16.83
N ILE A 173 5.56 -11.55 16.64
CA ILE A 173 5.11 -12.94 16.69
C ILE A 173 4.64 -13.34 18.10
N GLU A 174 5.37 -12.95 19.14
CA GLU A 174 5.00 -13.19 20.54
C GLU A 174 3.72 -12.46 20.95
N GLU A 175 3.50 -11.23 20.45
CA GLU A 175 2.23 -10.53 20.62
C GLU A 175 1.05 -11.38 20.11
N PHE A 176 1.21 -12.10 18.99
CA PHE A 176 0.16 -12.98 18.46
C PHE A 176 -0.15 -14.20 19.35
N ASP A 177 0.73 -14.57 20.27
CA ASP A 177 0.45 -15.63 21.24
C ASP A 177 -0.39 -15.12 22.41
N SER A 178 -0.38 -13.81 22.66
CA SER A 178 -1.23 -13.15 23.66
C SER A 178 -2.61 -12.73 23.13
N ILE A 179 -2.85 -12.83 21.83
CA ILE A 179 -4.11 -12.42 21.18
C ILE A 179 -5.15 -13.55 21.24
N HIS A 180 -6.41 -13.20 21.47
CA HIS A 180 -7.53 -14.14 21.47
C HIS A 180 -7.63 -14.91 20.12
N THR A 181 -7.92 -16.21 20.18
CA THR A 181 -7.89 -17.14 19.03
C THR A 181 -8.69 -16.64 17.81
N TYR A 182 -9.84 -16.02 18.03
CA TYR A 182 -10.65 -15.43 16.96
C TYR A 182 -9.91 -14.29 16.22
N GLU A 183 -9.31 -13.36 16.97
CA GLU A 183 -8.58 -12.24 16.42
C GLU A 183 -7.28 -12.69 15.74
N LYS A 184 -6.60 -13.72 16.31
CA LYS A 184 -5.45 -14.39 15.67
C LYS A 184 -5.83 -14.98 14.32
N LYS A 185 -7.03 -15.56 14.19
CA LYS A 185 -7.53 -16.10 12.90
C LYS A 185 -7.74 -14.98 11.87
N LEU A 186 -8.37 -13.87 12.27
CA LEU A 186 -8.58 -12.70 11.41
C LEU A 186 -7.26 -12.10 10.91
N LYS A 187 -6.25 -12.07 11.78
CA LYS A 187 -4.93 -11.50 11.51
C LYS A 187 -3.88 -12.55 11.14
N SER A 188 -4.27 -13.78 10.82
CA SER A 188 -3.36 -14.90 10.54
C SER A 188 -2.35 -14.62 9.42
N ILE A 189 -2.73 -13.76 8.47
CA ILE A 189 -1.84 -13.36 7.38
C ILE A 189 -0.69 -12.49 7.88
N VAL A 190 -0.94 -11.60 8.84
CA VAL A 190 0.13 -10.79 9.46
C VAL A 190 1.17 -11.71 10.09
N LEU A 191 0.72 -12.73 10.83
CA LEU A 191 1.62 -13.72 11.46
C LEU A 191 2.42 -14.51 10.42
N LYS A 192 1.78 -14.90 9.31
CA LYS A 192 2.46 -15.58 8.20
C LYS A 192 3.54 -14.70 7.57
N GLU A 193 3.24 -13.43 7.34
CA GLU A 193 4.18 -12.46 6.77
C GLU A 193 5.33 -12.13 7.72
N ALA A 194 5.06 -11.94 9.02
CA ALA A 194 6.11 -11.74 10.03
C ALA A 194 7.11 -12.90 10.02
N LYS A 195 6.61 -14.15 10.00
CA LYS A 195 7.44 -15.35 9.91
C LYS A 195 8.22 -15.44 8.59
N ARG A 196 7.60 -15.05 7.48
CA ARG A 196 8.25 -15.01 6.16
C ARG A 196 9.40 -14.01 6.14
N LEU A 197 9.18 -12.77 6.60
CA LEU A 197 10.19 -11.73 6.69
C LEU A 197 11.35 -12.15 7.61
N LYS A 198 11.05 -12.76 8.75
CA LYS A 198 12.08 -13.26 9.66
C LYS A 198 12.95 -14.32 8.97
N LYS A 199 12.33 -15.25 8.25
CA LYS A 199 13.05 -16.29 7.50
C LYS A 199 13.96 -15.71 6.40
N SER A 200 13.57 -14.59 5.77
CA SER A 200 14.41 -13.94 4.75
C SER A 200 15.66 -13.25 5.30
N ILE A 201 15.74 -12.98 6.60
CA ILE A 201 16.93 -12.40 7.23
C ILE A 201 18.07 -13.42 7.35
N ASN A 202 17.73 -14.69 7.58
CA ASN A 202 18.70 -15.76 7.87
C ASN A 202 19.21 -16.49 6.62
N LYS A 203 18.97 -15.95 5.42
CA LYS A 203 19.22 -16.61 4.15
C LYS A 203 20.21 -15.81 3.33
#